data_AF-A0A3S8S9J2-F1
#
_entry.id   AF-A0A3S8S9J2-F1
#
_cell.length_a   1.000
_cell.length_b   1.000
_cell.length_c   1.000
_cell.angle_alpha   90.00
_cell.angle_beta   90.00
_cell.angle_gamma   90.00
#
_symmetry.space_group_name_H-M   'P 1'
#
loop_
_entity.id
_entity.type
_entity.pdbx_description
1 polymer ?
#
loop_
_entity_poly.entity_id
_entity_poly.type
_entity_poly.pdbx_seq_one_letter_code
_entity_poly.pdbx_strand_id
1 'polypeptide(L)'
;MGKSKYYFVWIDGHKAGWLNQRAFLKNKISVVKKISLVNNPYYIFPTKDAINFATDSTGTVVNPNKVKASQDEVLSNIASEHKITFTYGKAHAHTVVEVRGDAQEGVGVADKPEQTGKSASSWFKHYRTSGNWGKGASYAPETKPHVLKSGSFKLKTYFYQPATLSQGRSQTGMVGPVPEGMTISNGSMYATMYKASHNTRAHIVVYKLKNVPNRYIMQKLPWLPWGQFTRLASKIKISPYIKLGHGQAFSATHKYIYAIANDHLLRHSSQSEEIMQISKKDLQIKRIWTFKIWNKSAKGVFHYRLNL
;
A
#
# COMPACT_ATOMS: atom_id res chain seq x y z
N MET A 1 -43.12 -0.10 -4.68
CA MET A 1 -41.99 0.88 -4.75
C MET A 1 -41.01 0.59 -3.61
N GLY A 2 -39.75 0.26 -3.91
CA GLY A 2 -38.75 -0.03 -2.87
C GLY A 2 -38.24 1.26 -2.21
N LYS A 3 -38.39 1.38 -0.88
CA LYS A 3 -37.90 2.51 -0.08
C LYS A 3 -36.41 2.76 -0.34
N SER A 4 -36.07 3.94 -0.87
CA SER A 4 -34.67 4.37 -1.01
C SER A 4 -34.06 4.53 0.38
N LYS A 5 -33.02 3.75 0.69
CA LYS A 5 -32.25 3.90 1.93
C LYS A 5 -31.23 5.03 1.76
N TYR A 6 -31.18 5.93 2.73
CA TYR A 6 -30.20 7.01 2.81
C TYR A 6 -29.29 6.78 4.01
N TYR A 7 -28.01 7.11 3.86
CA TYR A 7 -27.02 7.05 4.92
C TYR A 7 -26.45 8.43 5.14
N PHE A 8 -26.40 8.85 6.40
CA PHE A 8 -25.70 10.06 6.77
C PHE A 8 -24.20 9.77 6.77
N VAL A 9 -23.43 10.51 5.98
CA VAL A 9 -21.99 10.28 5.82
C VAL A 9 -21.15 11.35 6.49
N TRP A 10 -20.05 10.89 7.07
CA TRP A 10 -18.97 11.72 7.56
C TRP A 10 -17.76 11.54 6.64
N ILE A 11 -17.11 12.64 6.26
CA ILE A 11 -15.89 12.62 5.45
C ILE A 11 -14.82 13.34 6.26
N ASP A 12 -13.82 12.59 6.73
CA ASP A 12 -12.69 13.07 7.54
C ASP A 12 -13.11 14.01 8.69
N GLY A 13 -14.15 13.62 9.44
CA GLY A 13 -14.65 14.38 10.59
C GLY A 13 -15.71 15.44 10.26
N HIS A 14 -16.01 15.70 8.99
CA HIS A 14 -17.06 16.62 8.59
C HIS A 14 -18.38 15.93 8.29
N LYS A 15 -19.49 16.52 8.77
CA LYS A 15 -20.85 16.15 8.38
C LYS A 15 -21.07 16.49 6.91
N ALA A 16 -21.07 15.48 6.04
CA ALA A 16 -21.21 15.69 4.59
C ALA A 16 -22.67 15.63 4.10
N GLY A 17 -23.57 15.03 4.90
CA GLY A 17 -25.01 14.98 4.63
C GLY A 17 -25.54 13.58 4.31
N TRP A 18 -26.75 13.52 3.78
CA TRP A 18 -27.42 12.27 3.42
C TRP A 18 -27.11 11.87 1.99
N LEU A 19 -26.56 10.66 1.81
CA LEU A 19 -26.36 10.06 0.50
C LEU A 19 -27.33 8.90 0.31
N ASN A 20 -27.91 8.84 -0.89
CA ASN A 20 -28.68 7.68 -1.30
C ASN A 20 -27.75 6.46 -1.38
N GLN A 21 -28.13 5.34 -0.79
CA GLN A 21 -27.35 4.09 -0.80
C GLN A 21 -26.97 3.63 -2.22
N ARG A 22 -27.74 4.03 -3.24
CA ARG A 22 -27.42 3.76 -4.66
C ARG A 22 -26.12 4.41 -5.13
N ALA A 23 -25.61 5.44 -4.44
CA ALA A 23 -24.31 6.04 -4.73
C ALA A 23 -23.12 5.14 -4.33
N PHE A 24 -23.35 4.15 -3.46
CA PHE A 24 -22.29 3.25 -3.01
C PHE A 24 -22.05 2.09 -3.97
N LEU A 25 -20.80 1.66 -4.02
CA LEU A 25 -20.38 0.46 -4.73
C LEU A 25 -20.77 -0.77 -3.90
N LYS A 26 -21.85 -1.46 -4.28
CA LYS A 26 -22.42 -2.59 -3.52
C LYS A 26 -22.05 -3.94 -4.14
N ASN A 27 -21.97 -4.97 -3.30
CA ASN A 27 -21.76 -6.37 -3.70
C ASN A 27 -20.62 -6.51 -4.73
N LYS A 28 -19.46 -5.89 -4.46
CA LYS A 28 -18.34 -5.93 -5.38
C LYS A 28 -17.09 -6.40 -4.69
N ILE A 29 -16.39 -7.32 -5.34
CA ILE A 29 -15.02 -7.70 -4.99
C ILE A 29 -14.13 -7.26 -6.15
N SER A 30 -13.07 -6.52 -5.84
CA SER A 30 -12.00 -6.25 -6.80
C SER A 30 -10.78 -7.05 -6.40
N VAL A 31 -10.21 -7.79 -7.36
CA VAL A 31 -9.02 -8.60 -7.19
C VAL A 31 -7.98 -8.24 -8.23
N VAL A 32 -6.73 -8.59 -7.95
CA VAL A 32 -5.65 -8.62 -8.94
C VAL A 32 -6.07 -9.56 -10.07
N LYS A 33 -5.77 -9.20 -11.32
CA LYS A 33 -6.17 -10.02 -12.47
C LYS A 33 -5.12 -11.04 -12.88
N LYS A 34 -3.83 -10.71 -12.70
CA LYS A 34 -2.72 -11.58 -13.08
C LYS A 34 -1.72 -11.65 -11.93
N ILE A 35 -1.50 -12.86 -11.41
CA ILE A 35 -0.53 -13.16 -10.37
C ILE A 35 0.41 -14.20 -10.96
N SER A 36 1.70 -13.94 -10.91
CA SER A 36 2.72 -14.83 -11.47
C SER A 36 3.76 -15.14 -10.41
N LEU A 37 3.85 -16.41 -10.01
CA LEU A 37 4.73 -16.89 -8.97
C LEU A 37 5.97 -17.55 -9.60
N VAL A 38 7.16 -17.21 -9.13
CA VAL A 38 8.38 -17.96 -9.47
C VAL A 38 8.29 -19.37 -8.89
N ASN A 39 8.83 -20.37 -9.59
CA ASN A 39 8.93 -21.71 -9.03
C ASN A 39 9.89 -21.72 -7.82
N ASN A 40 9.33 -21.73 -6.61
CA ASN A 40 10.07 -21.83 -5.35
C ASN A 40 9.34 -22.78 -4.39
N PRO A 41 9.95 -23.91 -3.98
CA PRO A 41 9.34 -24.84 -3.03
C PRO A 41 9.19 -24.31 -1.61
N TYR A 42 9.82 -23.18 -1.30
CA TYR A 42 9.80 -22.58 0.04
C TYR A 42 8.83 -21.41 0.17
N TYR A 43 8.01 -21.14 -0.84
CA TYR A 43 7.04 -20.06 -0.83
C TYR A 43 5.63 -20.58 -1.07
N ILE A 44 4.67 -19.96 -0.37
CA ILE A 44 3.26 -20.25 -0.46
C ILE A 44 2.55 -18.90 -0.57
N PHE A 45 1.74 -18.73 -1.61
CA PHE A 45 1.01 -17.48 -1.85
C PHE A 45 -0.35 -17.51 -1.15
N PRO A 46 -0.63 -16.60 -0.19
CA PRO A 46 -1.95 -16.47 0.41
C PRO A 46 -2.93 -15.85 -0.60
N THR A 47 -3.96 -16.57 -1.03
CA THR A 47 -4.80 -16.12 -2.15
C THR A 47 -5.55 -14.82 -1.86
N LYS A 48 -5.88 -14.56 -0.59
CA LYS A 48 -6.54 -13.32 -0.14
C LYS A 48 -5.65 -12.07 -0.31
N ASP A 49 -4.35 -12.21 -0.54
CA ASP A 49 -3.47 -11.09 -0.90
C ASP A 49 -3.78 -10.53 -2.29
N ALA A 50 -4.50 -11.28 -3.13
CA ALA A 50 -5.06 -10.80 -4.39
C ALA A 50 -6.20 -9.77 -4.21
N ILE A 51 -6.80 -9.65 -3.03
CA ILE A 51 -7.99 -8.80 -2.84
C ILE A 51 -7.56 -7.32 -2.72
N ASN A 52 -8.04 -6.51 -3.67
CA ASN A 52 -7.93 -5.05 -3.59
C ASN A 52 -8.97 -4.48 -2.62
N PHE A 53 -10.23 -4.88 -2.75
CA PHE A 53 -11.30 -4.56 -1.80
C PHE A 53 -12.51 -5.48 -2.00
N ALA A 54 -13.38 -5.51 -0.99
CA ALA A 54 -14.71 -6.10 -1.09
C ALA A 54 -15.73 -5.18 -0.43
N THR A 55 -16.97 -5.15 -0.94
CA THR A 55 -18.10 -4.44 -0.35
C THR A 55 -19.31 -5.34 -0.20
N ASP A 56 -20.06 -5.12 0.87
CA ASP A 56 -21.30 -5.85 1.14
C ASP A 56 -22.51 -5.29 0.38
N SER A 57 -23.70 -5.82 0.70
CA SER A 57 -24.96 -5.38 0.08
C SER A 57 -25.34 -3.92 0.36
N THR A 58 -24.72 -3.31 1.38
CA THR A 58 -24.93 -1.91 1.76
C THR A 58 -23.89 -0.96 1.17
N GLY A 59 -22.78 -1.50 0.64
CA GLY A 59 -21.64 -0.74 0.16
C GLY A 59 -20.57 -0.52 1.23
N THR A 60 -20.69 -1.17 2.38
CA THR A 60 -19.69 -1.12 3.45
C THR A 60 -18.49 -1.96 3.05
N VAL A 61 -17.28 -1.42 3.27
CA VAL A 61 -16.03 -2.14 2.99
C VAL A 61 -15.89 -3.32 3.93
N VAL A 62 -15.59 -4.49 3.36
CA VAL A 62 -15.44 -5.76 4.06
C VAL A 62 -13.95 -6.04 4.30
N ASN A 63 -13.61 -6.51 5.49
CA ASN A 63 -12.25 -7.00 5.77
C ASN A 63 -11.93 -8.19 4.85
N PRO A 64 -10.81 -8.18 4.10
CA PRO A 64 -10.42 -9.28 3.20
C PRO A 64 -10.46 -10.66 3.85
N ASN A 65 -10.17 -10.78 5.15
CA ASN A 65 -10.19 -12.05 5.87
C ASN A 65 -11.59 -12.71 5.91
N LYS A 66 -12.66 -11.91 5.81
CA LYS A 66 -14.05 -12.37 5.79
C LYS A 66 -14.53 -12.83 4.41
N VAL A 67 -13.75 -12.57 3.35
CA VAL A 67 -14.06 -13.04 2.00
C VAL A 67 -13.68 -14.51 1.89
N LYS A 68 -14.57 -15.35 1.37
CA LYS A 68 -14.28 -16.76 1.11
C LYS A 68 -13.48 -16.88 -0.17
N ALA A 69 -12.46 -17.72 -0.18
CA ALA A 69 -11.72 -18.11 -1.38
C ALA A 69 -11.96 -19.60 -1.67
N SER A 70 -11.96 -20.01 -2.93
CA SER A 70 -12.07 -21.45 -3.31
C SER A 70 -10.84 -22.27 -2.90
N GLN A 71 -9.71 -21.60 -2.67
CA GLN A 71 -8.45 -22.15 -2.21
C GLN A 71 -7.77 -21.05 -1.40
N ASP A 72 -7.31 -21.34 -0.18
CA ASP A 72 -6.72 -20.32 0.70
C ASP A 72 -5.28 -19.99 0.31
N GLU A 73 -4.54 -20.95 -0.25
CA GLU A 73 -3.11 -20.83 -0.53
C GLU A 73 -2.70 -21.57 -1.80
N VAL A 74 -1.73 -21.04 -2.55
CA VAL A 74 -1.13 -21.69 -3.73
C VAL A 74 0.35 -21.98 -3.47
N LEU A 75 0.73 -23.26 -3.56
CA LEU A 75 2.13 -23.67 -3.49
C LEU A 75 2.86 -23.24 -4.77
N SER A 76 4.06 -22.68 -4.65
CA SER A 76 4.84 -22.27 -5.82
C SER A 76 5.90 -23.29 -6.25
N ASN A 77 5.74 -24.58 -5.95
CA ASN A 77 6.75 -25.60 -6.24
C ASN A 77 6.59 -26.31 -7.59
N ILE A 78 5.39 -26.25 -8.20
CA ILE A 78 5.07 -26.98 -9.44
C ILE A 78 4.40 -26.01 -10.41
N ALA A 79 4.89 -26.00 -11.66
CA ALA A 79 4.32 -25.22 -12.74
C ALA A 79 2.83 -25.53 -12.92
N SER A 80 1.98 -24.51 -12.81
CA SER A 80 0.53 -24.72 -12.74
C SER A 80 -0.23 -23.42 -12.90
N GLU A 81 -1.51 -23.52 -13.25
CA GLU A 81 -2.43 -22.39 -13.24
C GLU A 81 -3.60 -22.68 -12.30
N HIS A 82 -3.85 -21.78 -11.34
CA HIS A 82 -4.91 -21.88 -10.35
C HIS A 82 -5.94 -20.76 -10.56
N LYS A 83 -7.19 -21.14 -10.84
CA LYS A 83 -8.32 -20.21 -10.90
C LYS A 83 -8.97 -20.08 -9.52
N ILE A 84 -8.76 -18.95 -8.86
CA ILE A 84 -9.30 -18.71 -7.51
C ILE A 84 -10.58 -17.90 -7.60
N THR A 85 -11.64 -18.39 -6.97
CA THR A 85 -12.93 -17.70 -6.86
C THR A 85 -13.10 -17.11 -5.47
N PHE A 86 -13.40 -15.82 -5.41
CA PHE A 86 -13.71 -15.11 -4.18
C PHE A 86 -15.20 -14.83 -4.07
N THR A 87 -15.77 -15.03 -2.89
CA THR A 87 -17.21 -14.81 -2.64
C THR A 87 -17.46 -14.09 -1.32
N TYR A 88 -18.37 -13.12 -1.34
CA TYR A 88 -18.91 -12.48 -0.14
C TYR A 88 -20.35 -12.02 -0.39
N GLY A 89 -21.32 -12.61 0.30
CA GLY A 89 -22.74 -12.37 0.02
C GLY A 89 -23.06 -12.70 -1.44
N LYS A 90 -23.55 -11.72 -2.21
CA LYS A 90 -23.84 -11.85 -3.65
C LYS A 90 -22.66 -11.48 -4.56
N ALA A 91 -21.54 -11.04 -3.99
CA ALA A 91 -20.39 -10.59 -4.74
C ALA A 91 -19.48 -11.77 -5.10
N HIS A 92 -19.04 -11.84 -6.36
CA HIS A 92 -18.08 -12.82 -6.85
C HIS A 92 -16.96 -12.14 -7.65
N ALA A 93 -15.76 -12.67 -7.57
CA ALA A 93 -14.64 -12.29 -8.43
C ALA A 93 -13.69 -13.47 -8.64
N HIS A 94 -12.90 -13.41 -9.71
CA HIS A 94 -11.93 -14.44 -10.04
C HIS A 94 -10.56 -13.84 -10.31
N THR A 95 -9.52 -14.55 -9.91
CA THR A 95 -8.13 -14.30 -10.34
C THR A 95 -7.53 -15.59 -10.89
N VAL A 96 -6.45 -15.42 -11.64
CA VAL A 96 -5.57 -16.51 -12.06
C VAL A 96 -4.23 -16.32 -11.36
N VAL A 97 -3.75 -17.41 -10.73
CA VAL A 97 -2.41 -17.53 -10.15
C VAL A 97 -1.63 -18.52 -11.01
N GLU A 98 -0.61 -18.04 -11.68
CA GLU A 98 0.28 -18.82 -12.54
C GLU A 98 1.59 -19.09 -11.79
N VAL A 99 1.95 -20.36 -11.59
CA VAL A 99 3.30 -20.74 -11.14
C VAL A 99 4.14 -21.01 -12.39
N ARG A 100 5.19 -20.21 -12.57
CA ARG A 100 6.10 -20.32 -13.72
C ARG A 100 6.91 -21.61 -13.64
N GLY A 101 7.33 -22.14 -14.80
CA GLY A 101 7.94 -23.47 -14.86
C GLY A 101 9.44 -23.53 -14.55
N ASP A 102 10.17 -22.43 -14.73
CA ASP A 102 11.63 -22.42 -14.59
C ASP A 102 12.06 -22.40 -13.11
N ALA A 103 12.55 -23.55 -12.63
CA ALA A 103 13.08 -23.71 -11.28
C ALA A 103 14.39 -22.92 -11.04
N GLN A 104 15.10 -22.51 -12.09
CA GLN A 104 16.31 -21.69 -12.00
C GLN A 104 16.05 -20.21 -12.32
N GLU A 105 14.78 -19.81 -12.49
CA GLU A 105 14.43 -18.43 -12.80
C GLU A 105 14.98 -17.48 -11.74
N GLY A 106 15.70 -16.45 -12.20
CA GLY A 106 16.30 -15.45 -11.34
C GLY A 106 17.47 -15.97 -10.51
N VAL A 107 17.92 -17.22 -10.68
CA VAL A 107 19.12 -17.76 -10.04
C VAL A 107 20.29 -17.63 -11.02
N GLY A 108 21.22 -16.72 -10.74
CA GLY A 108 22.44 -16.57 -11.52
C GLY A 108 23.68 -16.61 -10.62
N VAL A 109 24.76 -17.21 -11.10
CA VAL A 109 26.07 -17.12 -10.44
C VAL A 109 26.62 -15.71 -10.64
N ALA A 110 27.03 -15.06 -9.56
CA ALA A 110 27.69 -13.78 -9.62
C ALA A 110 29.07 -13.95 -10.28
N ASP A 111 29.26 -13.33 -11.43
CA ASP A 111 30.52 -13.26 -12.16
C ASP A 111 31.30 -11.97 -11.84
N LYS A 112 30.74 -11.11 -10.99
CA LYS A 112 31.33 -9.83 -10.60
C LYS A 112 31.44 -9.72 -9.08
N PRO A 113 32.52 -9.11 -8.56
CA PRO A 113 32.61 -8.75 -7.16
C PRO A 113 31.48 -7.76 -6.82
N GLU A 114 30.93 -7.88 -5.61
CA GLU A 114 29.94 -6.94 -5.11
C GLU A 114 30.46 -5.51 -5.24
N GLN A 115 29.72 -4.66 -5.95
CA GLN A 115 30.07 -3.25 -5.99
C GLN A 115 29.84 -2.67 -4.61
N THR A 116 30.92 -2.26 -3.95
CA THR A 116 30.85 -1.43 -2.76
C THR A 116 30.33 -0.07 -3.21
N GLY A 117 29.00 0.10 -3.21
CA GLY A 117 28.40 1.41 -3.40
C GLY A 117 28.94 2.36 -2.34
N LYS A 118 29.04 3.66 -2.65
CA LYS A 118 29.25 4.67 -1.63
C LYS A 118 28.06 4.58 -0.65
N SER A 119 28.26 3.87 0.45
CA SER A 119 27.28 3.81 1.52
C SER A 119 27.20 5.22 2.11
N ALA A 120 26.07 5.89 1.89
CA ALA A 120 25.76 7.06 2.68
C ALA A 120 25.39 6.54 4.07
N SER A 121 26.04 7.05 5.11
CA SER A 121 25.53 6.88 6.47
C SER A 121 24.09 7.39 6.46
N SER A 122 23.15 6.48 6.78
CA SER A 122 21.75 6.84 6.97
C SER A 122 21.69 8.06 7.86
N TRP A 123 20.89 9.06 7.49
CA TRP A 123 20.66 10.25 8.30
C TRP A 123 20.48 9.79 9.75
N PHE A 124 21.22 10.41 10.68
CA PHE A 124 21.22 10.16 12.13
C PHE A 124 19.85 9.70 12.66
N LYS A 125 19.85 8.92 13.75
CA LYS A 125 18.69 8.53 14.58
C LYS A 125 17.78 9.72 14.94
N HIS A 126 17.07 10.30 13.99
CA HIS A 126 16.07 11.33 14.18
C HIS A 126 14.71 10.66 14.10
N TYR A 127 14.50 9.68 14.98
CA TYR A 127 13.18 9.22 15.34
C TYR A 127 12.60 10.21 16.36
N ARG A 128 12.29 11.42 15.89
CA ARG A 128 11.39 12.29 16.64
C ARG A 128 10.18 12.50 15.77
N THR A 129 9.10 11.80 16.12
CA THR A 129 7.75 12.26 15.81
C THR A 129 7.64 13.71 16.30
N SER A 130 6.78 14.50 15.66
CA SER A 130 6.46 15.86 16.13
C SER A 130 6.31 15.87 17.66
N GLY A 131 6.90 16.86 18.34
CA GLY A 131 6.67 17.05 19.79
C GLY A 131 5.21 17.33 20.13
N ASN A 132 4.40 17.63 19.11
CA ASN A 132 2.95 17.78 19.19
C ASN A 132 2.21 16.45 19.05
N TRP A 133 2.93 15.34 18.83
CA TRP A 133 2.40 13.98 18.85
C TRP A 133 2.76 13.35 20.20
N GLY A 134 1.81 13.29 21.14
CA GLY A 134 1.97 12.50 22.37
C GLY A 134 2.05 13.26 23.69
N LYS A 135 2.00 14.60 23.73
CA LYS A 135 1.70 15.30 25.00
C LYS A 135 0.21 15.12 25.32
N GLY A 136 -0.11 14.17 26.20
CA GLY A 136 -1.48 13.99 26.74
C GLY A 136 -2.53 13.51 25.74
N ALA A 137 -2.14 12.72 24.72
CA ALA A 137 -3.01 12.17 23.67
C ALA A 137 -3.65 13.17 22.69
N SER A 138 -3.33 14.47 22.76
CA SER A 138 -3.80 15.47 21.78
C SER A 138 -2.75 15.75 20.70
N TYR A 139 -3.15 15.67 19.44
CA TYR A 139 -2.40 16.20 18.30
C TYR A 139 -2.46 17.74 18.28
N ALA A 140 -1.32 18.41 18.06
CA ALA A 140 -1.30 19.84 17.73
C ALA A 140 -0.61 20.13 16.37
N PRO A 141 -1.13 21.06 15.55
CA PRO A 141 -0.50 21.45 14.30
C PRO A 141 0.89 22.08 14.50
N GLU A 142 1.81 21.76 13.59
CA GLU A 142 3.13 22.38 13.51
C GLU A 142 3.04 23.83 13.04
N THR A 143 3.89 24.69 13.61
CA THR A 143 3.87 26.16 13.35
C THR A 143 5.18 26.69 12.80
N LYS A 144 6.25 25.88 12.82
CA LYS A 144 7.59 26.23 12.34
C LYS A 144 8.08 25.15 11.39
N PRO A 145 8.84 25.48 10.33
CA PRO A 145 9.33 24.47 9.40
C PRO A 145 10.51 23.71 9.99
N HIS A 146 10.66 22.44 9.63
CA HIS A 146 11.90 21.70 9.93
C HIS A 146 12.88 21.78 8.77
N VAL A 147 14.15 21.84 9.13
CA VAL A 147 15.28 21.76 8.20
C VAL A 147 16.26 20.75 8.76
N LEU A 148 16.49 19.68 8.01
CA LEU A 148 17.54 18.71 8.31
C LEU A 148 18.75 19.07 7.44
N LYS A 149 19.91 19.20 8.08
CA LYS A 149 21.19 19.50 7.43
C LYS A 149 22.13 18.31 7.62
N SER A 150 22.80 17.89 6.55
CA SER A 150 23.86 16.88 6.59
C SER A 150 24.91 17.23 5.53
N GLY A 151 26.09 17.69 5.96
CA GLY A 151 27.10 18.25 5.04
C GLY A 151 26.53 19.38 4.19
N SER A 152 26.66 19.27 2.86
CA SER A 152 26.09 20.20 1.89
C SER A 152 24.59 19.99 1.62
N PHE A 153 23.99 18.90 2.10
CA PHE A 153 22.58 18.60 1.89
C PHE A 153 21.67 19.32 2.89
N LYS A 154 20.62 19.95 2.36
CA LYS A 154 19.60 20.64 3.14
C LYS A 154 18.20 20.15 2.74
N LEU A 155 17.61 19.30 3.57
CA LEU A 155 16.20 18.91 3.42
C LEU A 155 15.32 19.89 4.18
N LYS A 156 14.27 20.39 3.52
CA LYS A 156 13.30 21.30 4.12
C LYS A 156 11.92 20.65 4.09
N THR A 157 11.11 20.87 5.12
CA THR A 157 9.71 20.44 5.10
C THR A 157 8.98 21.08 3.92
N TYR A 158 8.37 20.26 3.08
CA TYR A 158 7.45 20.71 2.03
C TYR A 158 6.04 20.94 2.61
N PHE A 159 5.53 19.98 3.37
CA PHE A 159 4.26 20.08 4.09
C PHE A 159 4.18 19.13 5.28
N TYR A 160 3.24 19.44 6.19
CA TYR A 160 2.84 18.56 7.27
C TYR A 160 1.60 17.77 6.85
N GLN A 161 1.69 16.45 6.96
CA GLN A 161 0.57 15.56 6.65
C GLN A 161 -0.63 15.81 7.57
N PRO A 162 -1.88 15.61 7.09
CA PRO A 162 -3.06 15.56 7.94
C PRO A 162 -2.88 14.56 9.09
N ALA A 163 -3.29 14.93 10.30
CA ALA A 163 -3.24 14.05 11.47
C ALA A 163 -4.12 12.81 11.32
N THR A 164 -5.23 12.96 10.59
CA THR A 164 -6.18 11.87 10.32
C THR A 164 -6.66 11.95 8.87
N LEU A 165 -6.69 10.79 8.22
CA LEU A 165 -7.33 10.53 6.92
C LEU A 165 -8.20 9.28 7.04
N SER A 166 -9.00 9.19 8.11
CA SER A 166 -9.67 7.94 8.49
C SER A 166 -11.19 8.08 8.47
N GLN A 167 -11.87 7.09 7.89
CA GLN A 167 -13.33 6.94 7.93
C GLN A 167 -13.76 6.06 9.11
N GLY A 168 -13.26 6.37 10.32
CA GLY A 168 -13.56 5.64 11.56
C GLY A 168 -12.42 4.76 12.07
N ARG A 169 -12.70 3.92 13.07
CA ARG A 169 -11.71 3.10 13.80
C ARG A 169 -11.50 1.69 13.24
N SER A 170 -12.13 1.33 12.12
CA SER A 170 -12.03 0.00 11.53
C SER A 170 -10.68 -0.21 10.84
N GLN A 171 -10.22 -1.47 10.76
CA GLN A 171 -8.94 -1.81 10.10
C GLN A 171 -8.89 -1.37 8.62
N THR A 172 -10.00 -1.42 7.91
CA THR A 172 -10.10 -1.10 6.48
C THR A 172 -10.39 0.38 6.21
N GLY A 173 -10.86 1.13 7.20
CA GLY A 173 -11.22 2.55 7.07
C GLY A 173 -10.22 3.51 7.71
N MET A 174 -9.28 2.99 8.52
CA MET A 174 -8.25 3.79 9.17
C MET A 174 -6.99 3.88 8.31
N VAL A 175 -6.70 5.08 7.80
CA VAL A 175 -5.39 5.40 7.23
C VAL A 175 -4.44 5.67 8.39
N GLY A 176 -3.48 4.78 8.58
CA GLY A 176 -2.60 4.83 9.72
C GLY A 176 -1.52 5.92 9.64
N PRO A 177 -0.86 6.23 10.76
CA PRO A 177 0.11 7.32 10.85
C PRO A 177 1.53 6.91 10.44
N VAL A 178 1.78 5.64 10.11
CA VAL A 178 3.13 5.09 9.90
C VAL A 178 3.44 5.06 8.40
N PRO A 179 4.23 6.02 7.87
CA PRO A 179 4.75 5.91 6.52
C PRO A 179 5.96 4.96 6.48
N GLU A 180 5.97 4.01 5.55
CA GLU A 180 7.14 3.12 5.35
C GLU A 180 7.75 3.21 3.94
N GLY A 181 6.97 3.63 2.94
CA GLY A 181 7.41 3.80 1.56
C GLY A 181 6.92 5.10 0.95
N MET A 182 7.76 5.75 0.14
CA MET A 182 7.40 6.99 -0.54
C MET A 182 8.03 7.06 -1.93
N THR A 183 7.27 7.59 -2.90
CA THR A 183 7.81 7.98 -4.20
C THR A 183 7.14 9.24 -4.71
N ILE A 184 7.80 9.96 -5.61
CA ILE A 184 7.28 11.18 -6.25
C ILE A 184 7.27 10.97 -7.75
N SER A 185 6.16 11.29 -8.40
CA SER A 185 6.06 11.22 -9.85
C SER A 185 4.95 12.12 -10.38
N ASN A 186 5.27 12.88 -11.44
CA ASN A 186 4.38 13.85 -12.10
C ASN A 186 3.71 14.83 -11.11
N GLY A 187 4.52 15.42 -10.23
CA GLY A 187 4.05 16.41 -9.25
C GLY A 187 3.11 15.86 -8.17
N SER A 188 3.07 14.53 -7.99
CA SER A 188 2.33 13.87 -6.93
C SER A 188 3.27 13.04 -6.06
N MET A 189 3.09 13.11 -4.75
CA MET A 189 3.74 12.24 -3.77
C MET A 189 2.79 11.08 -3.46
N TYR A 190 3.33 9.88 -3.41
CA TYR A 190 2.63 8.66 -3.04
C TYR A 190 3.33 8.10 -1.81
N ALA A 191 2.58 7.91 -0.73
CA ALA A 191 3.09 7.34 0.52
C ALA A 191 2.25 6.14 0.93
N THR A 192 2.89 5.04 1.31
CA THR A 192 2.22 3.93 1.98
C THR A 192 1.99 4.33 3.44
N MET A 193 0.80 4.07 3.98
CA MET A 193 0.37 4.52 5.30
C MET A 193 -0.22 3.33 6.07
N TYR A 194 0.55 2.82 7.02
CA TYR A 194 0.23 1.65 7.82
C TYR A 194 -0.40 2.05 9.15
N LYS A 195 -1.41 1.30 9.58
CA LYS A 195 -2.00 1.42 10.93
C LYS A 195 -0.99 1.06 12.02
N ALA A 196 -0.14 0.08 11.79
CA ALA A 196 0.92 -0.37 12.68
C ALA A 196 2.05 -1.00 11.86
N SER A 197 3.26 -0.96 12.40
CA SER A 197 4.50 -1.39 11.72
C SER A 197 4.62 -2.89 11.46
N HIS A 198 3.67 -3.71 11.91
CA HIS A 198 3.63 -5.16 11.65
C HIS A 198 2.52 -5.54 10.65
N ASN A 199 1.78 -4.56 10.13
CA ASN A 199 0.74 -4.85 9.15
C ASN A 199 1.36 -5.00 7.76
N THR A 200 0.97 -6.05 7.04
CA THR A 200 1.38 -6.28 5.65
C THR A 200 0.44 -5.62 4.62
N ARG A 201 -0.66 -5.03 5.11
CA ARG A 201 -1.62 -4.26 4.33
C ARG A 201 -1.68 -2.81 4.80
N ALA A 202 -1.82 -1.91 3.85
CA ALA A 202 -1.89 -0.46 4.08
C ALA A 202 -2.70 0.27 3.01
N HIS A 203 -2.85 1.57 3.21
CA HIS A 203 -3.35 2.49 2.21
C HIS A 203 -2.19 3.22 1.53
N ILE A 204 -2.32 3.52 0.25
CA ILE A 204 -1.50 4.51 -0.45
C ILE A 204 -2.26 5.83 -0.40
N VAL A 205 -1.62 6.85 0.15
CA VAL A 205 -2.11 8.22 0.11
C VAL A 205 -1.33 9.01 -0.92
N VAL A 206 -2.07 9.68 -1.80
CA VAL A 206 -1.53 10.50 -2.87
C VAL A 206 -1.81 11.96 -2.58
N TYR A 207 -0.76 12.77 -2.57
CA TYR A 207 -0.84 14.22 -2.43
C TYR A 207 -0.39 14.87 -3.73
N LYS A 208 -1.27 15.64 -4.37
CA LYS A 208 -0.90 16.48 -5.52
C LYS A 208 -0.11 17.69 -5.02
N LEU A 209 1.22 17.62 -5.11
CA LEU A 209 2.13 18.60 -4.50
C LEU A 209 1.89 20.02 -5.00
N LYS A 210 1.68 20.21 -6.31
CA LYS A 210 1.36 21.53 -6.89
C LYS A 210 0.10 22.18 -6.33
N ASN A 211 -0.76 21.41 -5.66
CA ASN A 211 -2.00 21.88 -5.07
C ASN A 211 -1.93 21.99 -3.54
N VAL A 212 -0.76 21.74 -2.94
CA VAL A 212 -0.52 22.02 -1.52
C VAL A 212 -0.38 23.53 -1.38
N PRO A 213 -1.35 24.23 -0.75
CA PRO A 213 -1.37 25.69 -0.74
C PRO A 213 -0.24 26.28 0.12
N ASN A 214 0.11 25.57 1.20
CA ASN A 214 1.07 25.98 2.20
C ASN A 214 1.39 24.74 3.05
N ARG A 215 2.64 24.62 3.49
CA ARG A 215 3.15 23.55 4.35
C ARG A 215 2.28 23.27 5.59
N TYR A 216 1.59 24.26 6.14
CA TYR A 216 0.82 24.16 7.39
C TYR A 216 -0.68 23.97 7.23
N ILE A 217 -1.26 24.16 6.05
CA ILE A 217 -2.74 24.11 5.90
C ILE A 217 -3.22 22.66 5.83
N MET A 218 -2.48 21.78 5.16
CA MET A 218 -2.88 20.39 4.95
C MET A 218 -3.06 19.62 6.27
N GLN A 219 -2.20 19.88 7.25
CA GLN A 219 -2.34 19.29 8.59
C GLN A 219 -3.64 19.69 9.31
N LYS A 220 -4.26 20.80 8.91
CA LYS A 220 -5.50 21.32 9.51
C LYS A 220 -6.77 20.82 8.82
N LEU A 221 -6.67 19.92 7.86
CA LEU A 221 -7.77 19.51 6.98
C LEU A 221 -9.11 19.26 7.72
N PRO A 222 -9.17 18.53 8.85
CA PRO A 222 -10.43 18.26 9.56
C PRO A 222 -11.07 19.48 10.27
N TRP A 223 -10.34 20.58 10.42
CA TRP A 223 -10.83 21.81 11.06
C TRP A 223 -11.13 22.93 10.06
N LEU A 224 -10.95 22.68 8.76
CA LEU A 224 -11.19 23.71 7.75
C LEU A 224 -12.69 23.89 7.49
N PRO A 225 -13.14 25.11 7.13
CA PRO A 225 -14.50 25.31 6.66
C PRO A 225 -14.81 24.39 5.46
N TRP A 226 -16.05 23.90 5.36
CA TRP A 226 -16.47 22.88 4.39
C TRP A 226 -16.02 23.14 2.94
N GLY A 227 -16.15 24.38 2.45
CA GLY A 227 -15.71 24.75 1.09
C GLY A 227 -14.20 24.67 0.90
N GLN A 228 -13.41 24.94 1.94
CA GLN A 228 -11.96 24.77 1.89
C GLN A 228 -11.55 23.30 2.03
N PHE A 229 -12.21 22.59 2.96
CA PHE A 229 -12.04 21.15 3.17
C PHE A 229 -12.24 20.39 1.85
N THR A 230 -13.41 20.51 1.23
CA THR A 230 -13.74 19.80 -0.03
C THR A 230 -12.76 20.11 -1.16
N ARG A 231 -12.38 21.39 -1.32
CA ARG A 231 -11.40 21.82 -2.32
C ARG A 231 -10.05 21.14 -2.12
N LEU A 232 -9.53 21.06 -0.89
CA LEU A 232 -8.23 20.49 -0.58
C LEU A 232 -8.27 18.96 -0.51
N ALA A 233 -9.29 18.37 0.11
CA ALA A 233 -9.52 16.93 0.17
C ALA A 233 -9.61 16.32 -1.23
N SER A 234 -10.19 17.03 -2.22
CA SER A 234 -10.21 16.58 -3.63
C SER A 234 -8.83 16.38 -4.27
N LYS A 235 -7.76 16.88 -3.62
CA LYS A 235 -6.36 16.76 -4.06
C LYS A 235 -5.62 15.63 -3.36
N ILE A 236 -6.27 15.00 -2.39
CA ILE A 236 -5.82 13.79 -1.72
C ILE A 236 -6.57 12.62 -2.34
N LYS A 237 -5.86 11.51 -2.57
CA LYS A 237 -6.48 10.25 -2.99
C LYS A 237 -5.97 9.13 -2.10
N ILE A 238 -6.87 8.24 -1.70
CA ILE A 238 -6.56 7.13 -0.80
C ILE A 238 -6.91 5.83 -1.53
N SER A 239 -6.00 4.86 -1.51
CA SER A 239 -6.26 3.53 -2.06
C SER A 239 -7.21 2.74 -1.15
N PRO A 240 -7.79 1.63 -1.62
CA PRO A 240 -8.28 0.61 -0.73
C PRO A 240 -7.18 0.05 0.20
N TYR A 241 -7.58 -0.75 1.19
CA TYR A 241 -6.66 -1.45 2.09
C TYR A 241 -6.06 -2.68 1.39
N ILE A 242 -4.90 -2.49 0.75
CA ILE A 242 -4.27 -3.45 -0.16
C ILE A 242 -2.99 -4.05 0.43
N LYS A 243 -2.57 -5.22 -0.08
CA LYS A 243 -1.28 -5.85 0.26
C LYS A 243 -0.13 -4.98 -0.21
N LEU A 244 0.82 -4.69 0.69
CA LEU A 244 2.00 -3.87 0.44
C LEU A 244 3.27 -4.36 1.14
N GLY A 245 3.20 -5.40 1.99
CA GLY A 245 4.34 -5.83 2.82
C GLY A 245 4.74 -4.70 3.76
N HIS A 246 6.04 -4.40 3.85
CA HIS A 246 6.56 -3.20 4.52
C HIS A 246 6.91 -2.07 3.54
N GLY A 247 6.72 -2.29 2.23
CA GLY A 247 6.70 -1.25 1.20
C GLY A 247 7.91 -0.33 1.15
N GLN A 248 9.07 -0.74 1.69
CA GLN A 248 10.25 0.10 1.84
C GLN A 248 10.87 0.48 0.50
N ALA A 249 10.72 -0.39 -0.51
CA ALA A 249 11.09 -0.11 -1.89
C ALA A 249 9.83 0.26 -2.69
N PHE A 250 9.72 1.54 -3.02
CA PHE A 250 8.56 2.13 -3.67
C PHE A 250 9.01 3.03 -4.83
N SER A 251 8.53 2.76 -6.04
CA SER A 251 8.88 3.51 -7.25
C SER A 251 7.67 3.78 -8.11
N ALA A 252 7.80 4.66 -9.11
CA ALA A 252 6.69 5.03 -9.97
C ALA A 252 7.12 5.33 -11.41
N THR A 253 6.34 4.83 -12.36
CA THR A 253 6.38 5.19 -13.79
C THR A 253 5.25 6.17 -14.10
N HIS A 254 5.04 6.54 -15.37
CA HIS A 254 3.92 7.42 -15.73
C HIS A 254 2.54 6.87 -15.29
N LYS A 255 2.30 5.56 -15.48
CA LYS A 255 0.98 4.93 -15.27
C LYS A 255 0.87 4.14 -13.96
N TYR A 256 1.99 3.66 -13.43
CA TYR A 256 2.01 2.70 -12.33
C TYR A 256 2.92 3.12 -11.19
N ILE A 257 2.62 2.57 -10.03
CA ILE A 257 3.47 2.52 -8.85
C ILE A 257 3.93 1.07 -8.72
N TYR A 258 5.16 0.86 -8.28
CA TYR A 258 5.72 -0.44 -7.99
C TYR A 258 6.12 -0.48 -6.52
N ALA A 259 5.66 -1.50 -5.81
CA ALA A 259 6.00 -1.73 -4.42
C ALA A 259 6.60 -3.13 -4.28
N ILE A 260 7.76 -3.25 -3.66
CA ILE A 260 8.24 -4.54 -3.18
C ILE A 260 7.57 -4.77 -1.83
N ALA A 261 6.73 -5.79 -1.76
CA ALA A 261 6.04 -6.17 -0.54
C ALA A 261 6.92 -7.12 0.28
N ASN A 262 7.99 -6.55 0.83
CA ASN A 262 8.93 -7.31 1.66
C ASN A 262 8.38 -7.56 3.06
N ASP A 263 8.78 -8.67 3.68
CA ASP A 263 8.65 -8.86 5.12
C ASP A 263 9.98 -8.51 5.82
N HIS A 264 10.02 -7.35 6.47
CA HIS A 264 11.21 -6.84 7.15
C HIS A 264 11.65 -7.70 8.35
N LEU A 265 10.81 -8.63 8.82
CA LEU A 265 11.13 -9.58 9.89
C LEU A 265 11.83 -10.83 9.36
N LEU A 266 11.77 -11.10 8.05
CA LEU A 266 12.42 -12.26 7.45
C LEU A 266 13.94 -12.06 7.38
N ARG A 267 14.65 -12.67 8.34
CA ARG A 267 16.11 -12.83 8.28
C ARG A 267 16.45 -14.17 7.65
N HIS A 268 17.31 -14.17 6.62
CA HIS A 268 17.77 -15.40 5.95
C HIS A 268 16.63 -16.31 5.45
N SER A 269 15.54 -15.72 4.97
CA SER A 269 14.38 -16.48 4.48
C SER A 269 14.62 -17.02 3.08
N SER A 270 14.19 -18.27 2.86
CA SER A 270 14.11 -18.91 1.54
C SER A 270 12.81 -18.59 0.78
N GLN A 271 11.91 -17.81 1.39
CA GLN A 271 10.68 -17.38 0.75
C GLN A 271 10.96 -16.41 -0.39
N SER A 272 10.14 -16.46 -1.44
CA SER A 272 10.13 -15.45 -2.48
C SER A 272 9.55 -14.14 -1.96
N GLU A 273 9.98 -13.03 -2.53
CA GLU A 273 9.38 -11.71 -2.29
C GLU A 273 8.44 -11.32 -3.42
N GLU A 274 7.54 -10.37 -3.15
CA GLU A 274 6.49 -9.96 -4.09
C GLU A 274 6.72 -8.54 -4.62
N ILE A 275 6.41 -8.32 -5.90
CA ILE A 275 6.31 -6.99 -6.54
C ILE A 275 4.87 -6.72 -6.95
N MET A 276 4.34 -5.61 -6.47
CA MET A 276 3.01 -5.12 -6.79
C MET A 276 3.09 -4.04 -7.86
N GLN A 277 2.45 -4.23 -9.01
CA GLN A 277 2.16 -3.13 -9.93
C GLN A 277 0.78 -2.54 -9.61
N ILE A 278 0.76 -1.28 -9.23
CA ILE A 278 -0.42 -0.58 -8.74
C ILE A 278 -0.77 0.55 -9.71
N SER A 279 -2.01 0.59 -10.19
CA SER A 279 -2.43 1.64 -11.13
C SER A 279 -2.58 2.97 -10.42
N LYS A 280 -1.99 4.05 -10.97
CA LYS A 280 -2.23 5.40 -10.45
C LYS A 280 -3.68 5.85 -10.63
N LYS A 281 -4.41 5.27 -11.59
CA LYS A 281 -5.80 5.62 -11.92
C LYS A 281 -6.78 5.29 -10.81
N ASP A 282 -6.65 4.14 -10.17
CA ASP A 282 -7.58 3.67 -9.12
C ASP A 282 -6.88 3.20 -7.84
N LEU A 283 -5.54 3.21 -7.81
CA LEU A 283 -4.69 2.75 -6.71
C LEU A 283 -4.95 1.30 -6.31
N GLN A 284 -5.32 0.46 -7.27
CA GLN A 284 -5.48 -0.97 -7.09
C GLN A 284 -4.31 -1.71 -7.71
N ILE A 285 -3.92 -2.81 -7.06
CA ILE A 285 -2.94 -3.77 -7.59
C ILE A 285 -3.53 -4.39 -8.86
N LYS A 286 -2.77 -4.35 -9.94
CA LYS A 286 -3.12 -4.91 -11.25
C LYS A 286 -2.40 -6.21 -11.51
N ARG A 287 -1.15 -6.30 -11.04
CA ARG A 287 -0.31 -7.48 -11.17
C ARG A 287 0.50 -7.70 -9.91
N ILE A 288 0.73 -8.97 -9.60
CA ILE A 288 1.68 -9.43 -8.59
C ILE A 288 2.66 -10.35 -9.29
N TRP A 289 3.95 -10.14 -9.05
CA TRP A 289 4.99 -11.10 -9.40
C TRP A 289 5.72 -11.51 -8.14
N THR A 290 6.16 -12.75 -8.05
CA THR A 290 7.18 -13.13 -7.07
C THR A 290 8.52 -13.36 -7.72
N PHE A 291 9.58 -13.16 -6.95
CA PHE A 291 10.97 -13.38 -7.34
C PHE A 291 11.73 -14.01 -6.17
N LYS A 292 12.74 -14.82 -6.47
CA LYS A 292 13.59 -15.44 -5.43
C LYS A 292 14.52 -14.39 -4.82
N ILE A 293 14.79 -14.55 -3.53
CA ILE A 293 15.79 -13.76 -2.80
C ILE A 293 16.86 -14.63 -2.11
N TRP A 294 16.67 -15.95 -2.14
CA TRP A 294 17.57 -16.91 -1.51
C TRP A 294 17.47 -18.29 -2.18
N ASN A 295 18.59 -19.00 -2.32
CA ASN A 295 18.66 -20.32 -2.99
C ASN A 295 19.19 -21.45 -2.10
N LYS A 296 19.36 -21.19 -0.79
CA LYS A 296 19.63 -22.18 0.27
C LYS A 296 20.75 -23.18 -0.07
N SER A 297 21.95 -22.63 -0.30
CA SER A 297 23.22 -23.37 -0.28
C SER A 297 23.61 -24.07 -1.59
N ALA A 298 23.37 -23.46 -2.76
CA ALA A 298 24.25 -23.75 -3.89
C ALA A 298 25.63 -23.12 -3.59
N LYS A 299 26.74 -23.84 -3.82
CA LYS A 299 28.09 -23.26 -3.68
C LYS A 299 28.24 -22.12 -4.71
N GLY A 300 28.34 -20.88 -4.26
CA GLY A 300 28.55 -19.69 -5.11
C GLY A 300 27.88 -18.44 -4.54
N VAL A 301 28.39 -17.25 -4.89
CA VAL A 301 27.67 -15.99 -4.70
C VAL A 301 26.63 -15.92 -5.82
N PHE A 302 25.35 -15.68 -5.49
CA PHE A 302 24.28 -15.60 -6.48
C PHE A 302 23.65 -14.20 -6.48
N HIS A 303 23.25 -13.72 -7.66
CA HIS A 303 22.43 -12.53 -7.81
C HIS A 303 21.05 -12.88 -8.35
N TYR A 304 20.04 -12.16 -7.88
CA TYR A 304 18.67 -12.29 -8.36
C TYR A 304 18.38 -11.25 -9.42
N ARG A 305 18.13 -11.69 -10.66
CA ARG A 305 17.66 -10.81 -11.74
C ARG A 305 16.13 -10.80 -11.76
N LEU A 306 15.57 -9.59 -11.75
CA LEU A 306 14.15 -9.36 -11.99
C LEU A 306 13.90 -9.30 -13.49
N ASN A 307 13.34 -10.38 -14.04
CA ASN A 307 12.81 -10.40 -15.41
C ASN A 307 11.35 -9.92 -15.35
N LEU A 308 11.12 -8.61 -15.45
CA LEU A 308 9.79 -7.97 -15.39
C LEU A 308 9.18 -7.72 -16.78
#